data_AF-A0A849FS44-F1
#
_entry.id   AF-A0A849FS44-F1
#
_cell.length_a   1.000
_cell.length_b   1.000
_cell.length_c   1.000
_cell.angle_alpha   90.00
_cell.angle_beta   90.00
_cell.angle_gamma   90.00
#
_symmetry.space_group_name_H-M   'P 1'
#
loop_
_entity.id
_entity.type
_entity.pdbx_description
1 polymer ?
#
loop_
_entity_poly.entity_id
_entity_poly.type
_entity_poly.pdbx_seq_one_letter_code
_entity_poly.pdbx_strand_id
1 'polypeptide(L)'
;MRQPFRPTRPIPLRDASDAGGGFGDLPEWDLTDLYPSAEAKELSDDMQWLEKACADFASDYEGKLADLDAEGMLECVQRYEKIDVIAGRIMSFAGLRYYQ
;
A
#
# COMPACT_ATOMS: atom_id res chain seq x y z
N MET A 1 -37.98 23.19 -27.53
CA MET A 1 -37.99 21.77 -27.94
C MET A 1 -36.57 21.23 -27.74
N ARG A 2 -36.29 20.53 -26.62
CA ARG A 2 -34.98 19.91 -26.34
C ARG A 2 -35.07 18.43 -26.70
N GLN A 3 -34.21 17.97 -27.59
CA GLN A 3 -34.10 16.55 -27.96
C GLN A 3 -33.58 15.74 -26.75
N PRO A 4 -34.06 14.51 -26.51
CA PRO A 4 -33.53 13.67 -25.44
C PRO A 4 -32.14 13.15 -25.78
N PHE A 5 -31.25 13.17 -24.79
CA PHE A 5 -29.91 12.57 -24.83
C PHE A 5 -30.05 11.07 -25.14
N ARG A 6 -29.50 10.61 -26.27
CA ARG A 6 -29.38 9.19 -26.59
C ARG A 6 -28.09 8.66 -25.97
N PRO A 7 -28.13 7.70 -25.02
CA PRO A 7 -26.91 7.08 -24.52
C PRO A 7 -26.22 6.36 -25.68
N THR A 8 -24.95 6.72 -25.90
CA THR A 8 -24.05 6.07 -26.85
C THR A 8 -23.87 4.60 -26.49
N ARG A 9 -23.85 3.75 -27.53
CA ARG A 9 -23.63 2.29 -27.53
C ARG A 9 -22.72 1.84 -26.37
N PRO A 10 -23.08 0.79 -25.59
CA PRO A 10 -22.22 0.30 -24.52
C PRO A 10 -20.85 -0.05 -25.09
N ILE A 11 -19.81 0.59 -24.56
CA ILE A 11 -18.43 0.30 -24.89
C ILE A 11 -18.14 -1.07 -24.26
N PRO A 12 -17.75 -2.10 -25.02
CA PRO A 12 -17.39 -3.37 -24.42
C PRO A 12 -16.24 -3.16 -23.43
N LEU A 13 -16.41 -3.61 -22.19
CA LEU A 13 -15.32 -3.75 -21.23
C LEU A 13 -14.33 -4.76 -21.81
N ARG A 14 -13.20 -4.29 -22.34
CA ARG A 14 -12.20 -5.15 -23.00
C ARG A 14 -11.38 -5.99 -22.03
N ASP A 15 -11.43 -5.65 -20.76
CA ASP A 15 -10.72 -6.35 -19.68
C ASP A 15 -11.62 -7.37 -18.96
N ALA A 16 -12.90 -7.47 -19.34
CA ALA A 16 -13.81 -8.49 -18.85
C ALA A 16 -13.75 -9.70 -19.80
N SER A 17 -12.97 -10.72 -19.45
CA SER A 17 -13.10 -12.04 -20.06
C SER A 17 -14.19 -12.84 -19.34
N ASP A 18 -15.28 -13.20 -20.04
CA ASP A 18 -16.33 -14.11 -19.56
C ASP A 18 -15.85 -15.57 -19.38
N ALA A 19 -14.56 -15.85 -19.60
CA ALA A 19 -13.94 -17.16 -19.39
C ALA A 19 -13.49 -17.32 -17.93
N GLY A 20 -14.42 -17.15 -16.98
CA GLY A 20 -14.19 -17.54 -15.60
C GLY A 20 -14.14 -19.07 -15.50
N GLY A 21 -12.93 -19.65 -15.50
CA GLY A 21 -12.76 -21.07 -15.16
C GLY A 21 -11.80 -21.91 -16.03
N GLY A 22 -10.94 -21.30 -16.84
CA GLY A 22 -9.99 -22.03 -17.70
C GLY A 22 -8.62 -22.33 -17.09
N PHE A 23 -8.32 -21.84 -15.89
CA PHE A 23 -6.94 -21.82 -15.36
C PHE A 23 -6.63 -22.92 -14.34
N GLY A 24 -7.63 -23.74 -13.95
CA GLY A 24 -7.44 -24.72 -12.88
C GLY A 24 -7.16 -24.06 -11.53
N ASP A 25 -6.40 -24.74 -10.67
CA ASP A 25 -5.92 -24.17 -9.42
C ASP A 25 -4.86 -23.09 -9.71
N LEU A 26 -5.17 -21.84 -9.38
CA LEU A 26 -4.23 -20.74 -9.53
C LEU A 26 -3.12 -20.86 -8.48
N PRO A 27 -1.88 -20.46 -8.81
CA PRO A 27 -0.82 -20.42 -7.83
C PRO A 27 -1.13 -19.39 -6.74
N GLU A 28 -0.75 -19.71 -5.50
CA GLU A 28 -0.76 -18.78 -4.38
C GLU A 28 0.56 -18.00 -4.31
N TRP A 29 0.49 -16.75 -3.85
CA TRP A 29 1.68 -15.95 -3.56
C TRP A 29 2.46 -16.55 -2.39
N ASP A 30 3.78 -16.74 -2.57
CA ASP A 30 4.66 -17.04 -1.44
C ASP A 30 4.86 -15.76 -0.61
N LEU A 31 4.25 -15.73 0.57
CA LEU A 31 4.32 -14.56 1.46
C LEU A 31 5.52 -14.60 2.40
N THR A 32 6.31 -15.68 2.40
CA THR A 32 7.47 -15.81 3.30
C THR A 32 8.59 -14.83 2.97
N ASP A 33 8.64 -14.34 1.72
CA ASP A 33 9.48 -13.21 1.31
C ASP A 33 9.12 -11.89 2.03
N LEU A 34 7.87 -11.74 2.49
CA LEU A 34 7.42 -10.61 3.29
C LEU A 34 7.52 -10.93 4.78
N TYR A 35 6.74 -11.91 5.26
CA TYR A 35 6.78 -12.40 6.64
C TYR A 35 6.47 -13.91 6.67
N PRO A 36 7.13 -14.69 7.55
CA PRO A 36 6.89 -16.14 7.61
C PRO A 36 5.44 -16.55 7.94
N SER A 37 4.73 -15.75 8.75
CA SER A 37 3.33 -15.94 9.11
C SER A 37 2.72 -14.66 9.70
N ALA A 38 1.42 -14.66 10.02
CA ALA A 38 0.74 -13.54 10.66
C ALA A 38 1.16 -13.34 12.13
N GLU A 39 1.81 -14.34 12.71
CA GLU A 39 2.31 -14.41 14.08
C GLU A 39 3.84 -14.27 14.13
N ALA A 40 4.46 -13.97 12.98
CA ALA A 40 5.88 -13.73 12.87
C ALA A 40 6.30 -12.60 13.80
N LYS A 41 7.40 -12.81 14.53
CA LYS A 41 7.93 -11.81 15.46
C LYS A 41 8.29 -10.53 14.72
N GLU A 42 8.84 -10.67 13.52
CA GLU A 42 9.26 -9.58 12.64
C GLU A 42 8.08 -8.67 12.23
N LEU A 43 6.89 -9.24 12.02
CA LEU A 43 5.69 -8.45 11.72
C LEU A 43 5.27 -7.61 12.93
N SER A 44 5.27 -8.21 14.12
CA SER A 44 4.96 -7.50 15.36
C SER A 44 5.98 -6.41 15.69
N ASP A 45 7.27 -6.69 15.47
CA ASP A 45 8.34 -5.71 15.65
C ASP A 45 8.19 -4.53 14.67
N ASP A 46 7.93 -4.81 13.39
CA ASP A 46 7.73 -3.78 12.36
C ASP A 46 6.49 -2.92 12.66
N MET A 47 5.39 -3.51 13.14
CA MET A 47 4.19 -2.78 13.55
C MET A 47 4.44 -1.84 14.73
N GLN A 48 5.11 -2.32 15.78
CA GLN A 48 5.47 -1.50 16.95
C GLN A 48 6.43 -0.38 16.58
N TRP A 49 7.40 -0.68 15.72
CA TRP A 49 8.31 0.32 15.18
C TRP A 49 7.55 1.39 14.37
N LEU A 50 6.62 0.98 13.50
CA LEU A 50 5.86 1.88 12.65
C LEU A 50 4.99 2.84 13.45
N GLU A 51 4.31 2.34 14.50
CA GLU A 51 3.50 3.16 15.40
C GLU A 51 4.34 4.29 16.03
N LYS A 52 5.49 3.93 16.60
CA LYS A 52 6.40 4.90 17.22
C LYS A 52 6.98 5.86 16.17
N ALA A 53 7.43 5.34 15.03
CA ALA A 53 8.07 6.14 13.98
C ALA A 53 7.11 7.20 13.41
N CYS A 54 5.85 6.85 13.20
CA CYS A 54 4.83 7.80 12.75
C CYS A 54 4.56 8.89 13.79
N ALA A 55 4.45 8.53 15.07
CA ALA A 55 4.24 9.51 16.15
C ALA A 55 5.42 10.49 16.28
N ASP A 56 6.64 9.96 16.27
CA ASP A 56 7.86 10.77 16.32
C ASP A 56 7.98 11.67 15.08
N PHE A 57 7.72 11.13 13.88
CA PHE A 57 7.78 11.89 12.64
C PHE A 57 6.81 13.07 12.62
N ALA A 58 5.55 12.85 13.04
CA ALA A 58 4.57 13.92 13.15
C ALA A 58 5.01 14.98 14.17
N SER A 59 5.47 14.54 15.36
CA SER A 59 6.00 15.44 16.39
C SER A 59 7.14 16.31 15.85
N ASP A 60 8.03 15.74 15.05
CA ASP A 60 9.24 16.44 14.59
C ASP A 60 8.97 17.37 13.40
N TYR A 61 8.06 17.02 12.49
CA TYR A 61 7.96 17.68 11.18
C TYR A 61 6.60 18.33 10.87
N GLU A 62 5.50 17.98 11.56
CA GLU A 62 4.18 18.53 11.25
C GLU A 62 4.16 20.06 11.45
N GLY A 63 3.87 20.80 10.38
CA GLY A 63 3.84 22.27 10.38
C GLY A 63 5.21 22.96 10.48
N LYS A 64 6.32 22.21 10.50
CA LYS A 64 7.68 22.72 10.76
C LYS A 64 8.62 22.64 9.54
N LEU A 65 8.14 22.09 8.41
CA LEU A 65 8.97 21.86 7.23
C LEU A 65 9.62 23.14 6.66
N ALA A 66 8.96 24.29 6.78
CA ALA A 66 9.50 25.56 6.29
C ALA A 66 10.72 26.06 7.08
N ASP A 67 10.94 25.54 8.28
CA ASP A 67 12.04 25.92 9.17
C ASP A 67 13.28 25.02 8.98
N LEU A 68 13.19 23.97 8.17
CA LEU A 68 14.29 23.05 7.90
C LEU A 68 15.29 23.65 6.90
N ASP A 69 16.57 23.44 7.16
CA ASP A 69 17.61 23.64 6.16
C ASP A 69 17.71 22.42 5.21
N ALA A 70 18.65 22.46 4.27
CA ALA A 70 18.80 21.39 3.28
C ALA A 70 19.14 20.02 3.91
N GLU A 71 19.92 20.01 4.99
CA GLU A 71 20.30 18.78 5.70
C GLU A 71 19.10 18.23 6.49
N GLY A 72 18.38 19.08 7.22
CA GLY A 72 17.16 18.70 7.93
C GLY A 72 16.05 18.21 6.99
N MET A 73 15.92 18.79 5.81
CA MET A 73 14.97 18.32 4.79
C MET A 73 15.37 16.96 4.22
N LEU A 74 16.67 16.71 4.00
CA LEU A 74 17.16 15.40 3.57
C LEU A 74 16.85 14.32 4.62
N GLU A 75 17.11 14.61 5.90
CA GLU A 75 16.79 13.69 7.00
C GLU A 75 15.27 13.41 7.07
N CYS A 76 14.44 14.45 6.94
CA CYS A 76 12.99 14.31 6.90
C CYS A 76 12.54 13.33 5.80
N VAL A 77 13.03 13.52 4.57
CA VAL A 77 12.70 12.65 3.44
C VAL A 77 13.14 11.21 3.71
N GLN A 78 14.37 11.00 4.15
CA GLN A 78 14.88 9.65 4.42
C GLN A 78 14.11 8.94 5.55
N ARG A 79 13.70 9.67 6.59
CA ARG A 79 12.84 9.12 7.65
C ARG A 79 11.47 8.72 7.11
N TYR A 80 10.87 9.55 6.25
CA TYR A 80 9.60 9.24 5.61
C TYR A 80 9.70 8.02 4.68
N GLU A 81 10.74 7.94 3.84
CA GLU A 81 10.98 6.78 2.96
C GLU A 81 11.08 5.47 3.76
N LYS A 82 11.76 5.50 4.91
CA LYS A 82 11.85 4.32 5.78
C LYS A 82 10.48 3.92 6.33
N ILE A 83 9.65 4.88 6.74
CA ILE A 83 8.27 4.63 7.18
C ILE A 83 7.47 3.99 6.04
N ASP A 84 7.56 4.55 4.82
CA ASP A 84 6.82 4.07 3.64
C ASP A 84 7.21 2.65 3.25
N VAL A 85 8.51 2.31 3.27
CA VAL A 85 8.99 0.96 2.96
C VAL A 85 8.44 -0.07 3.95
N ILE A 86 8.49 0.20 5.26
CA ILE A 86 8.01 -0.73 6.27
C ILE A 86 6.48 -0.83 6.25
N ALA A 87 5.78 0.30 6.14
CA ALA A 87 4.31 0.31 6.00
C ALA A 87 3.86 -0.46 4.74
N GLY A 88 4.54 -0.24 3.62
CA GLY A 88 4.28 -0.91 2.35
C GLY A 88 4.47 -2.43 2.44
N ARG A 89 5.52 -2.90 3.13
CA ARG A 89 5.74 -4.32 3.40
C ARG A 89 4.60 -4.93 4.22
N ILE A 90 4.19 -4.29 5.31
CA ILE A 90 3.07 -4.73 6.17
C ILE A 90 1.76 -4.80 5.37
N MET A 91 1.42 -3.72 4.66
CA MET A 91 0.19 -3.61 3.89
C MET A 91 0.16 -4.60 2.71
N SER A 92 1.31 -4.85 2.07
CA SER A 92 1.41 -5.87 1.01
C SER A 92 1.14 -7.26 1.56
N PHE A 93 1.71 -7.60 2.73
CA PHE A 93 1.46 -8.89 3.37
C PHE A 93 -0.02 -9.06 3.74
N ALA A 94 -0.61 -8.07 4.43
CA ALA A 94 -2.01 -8.10 4.81
C ALA A 94 -2.95 -8.17 3.58
N GLY A 95 -2.65 -7.39 2.54
CA GLY A 95 -3.44 -7.33 1.32
C GLY A 95 -3.40 -8.62 0.52
N LEU A 96 -2.21 -9.23 0.33
CA LEU A 96 -2.09 -10.50 -0.38
C LEU A 96 -2.68 -11.66 0.41
N ARG A 97 -2.47 -11.69 1.73
CA ARG A 97 -3.02 -12.74 2.60
C ARG A 97 -4.54 -12.73 2.66
N TYR A 98 -5.19 -11.58 2.50
CA TYR A 98 -6.65 -11.50 2.44
C TYR A 98 -7.27 -12.32 1.29
N TYR A 99 -6.51 -12.55 0.21
CA TYR A 99 -6.94 -13.34 -0.94
C TYR A 99 -6.52 -14.82 -0.87
N GLN A 100 -5.94 -15.26 0.25
CA GLN A 100 -5.66 -16.66 0.58
C GLN A 100 -6.67 -17.14 1.64
#